data_AF-A0A914X8Y1-F1
#
_entry.id   AF-A0A914X8Y1-F1
#
_cell.length_a   1.000
_cell.length_b   1.000
_cell.length_c   1.000
_cell.angle_alpha   90.00
_cell.angle_beta   90.00
_cell.angle_gamma   90.00
#
_symmetry.space_group_name_H-M   'P 1'
#
loop_
_entity.id
_entity.type
_entity.pdbx_description
1 polymer ?
#
loop_
_entity_poly.entity_id
_entity_poly.type
_entity_poly.pdbx_seq_one_letter_code
_entity_poly.pdbx_strand_id
1 'polypeptide(L)'
;MFDELEHACQPGGIGGFLPAVKQIANVASLPGIVGHSIGLPDIHSGYGFAIGNMAAFDTADRSAIVSPGGVGFDINCGVRLIRTNLSEKDVQPVKEQLAQALFDHIPVGVGSKGIIPMGANDFEQCLEMGMDWTLREGYSWAEDKEHCEEYGRMLQADPTKVSARAKKRGLPQVSKGYS
;
A
#
# COMPACT_ATOMS: atom_id res chain seq x y z
N MET A 1 -12.30 11.20 18.32
CA MET A 1 -10.89 10.99 18.72
C MET A 1 -10.65 11.14 20.22
N PHE A 2 -10.78 12.32 20.83
CA PHE A 2 -10.63 12.45 22.30
C PHE A 2 -11.79 11.80 23.06
N ASP A 3 -13.00 11.83 22.51
CA ASP A 3 -14.16 11.12 23.11
C ASP A 3 -13.94 9.59 23.14
N GLU A 4 -13.31 9.03 22.10
CA GLU A 4 -12.93 7.61 22.08
C GLU A 4 -11.86 7.30 23.13
N LEU A 5 -10.93 8.23 23.35
CA LEU A 5 -9.91 8.11 24.38
C LEU A 5 -10.54 8.13 25.78
N GLU A 6 -11.45 9.06 26.03
CA GLU A 6 -12.19 9.17 27.27
C GLU A 6 -12.99 7.89 27.55
N HIS A 7 -13.72 7.40 26.54
CA HIS A 7 -14.47 6.15 26.65
C HIS A 7 -13.56 4.95 26.94
N ALA A 8 -12.41 4.85 26.27
CA ALA A 8 -11.43 3.78 26.50
C ALA A 8 -10.69 3.87 27.85
N CYS A 9 -10.86 4.96 28.60
CA CYS A 9 -10.32 5.13 29.95
C CYS A 9 -11.37 4.88 31.04
N GLN A 10 -12.65 4.69 30.68
CA GLN A 10 -13.70 4.41 31.65
C GLN A 10 -13.64 2.94 32.14
N PRO A 11 -13.77 2.69 33.46
CA PRO A 11 -13.84 1.34 33.99
C PRO A 11 -15.05 0.58 33.41
N GLY A 12 -14.81 -0.58 32.80
CA GLY A 12 -15.86 -1.44 32.22
C GLY A 12 -16.02 -1.37 30.70
N GLY A 13 -15.29 -0.50 30.01
CA GLY A 13 -15.18 -0.52 28.55
C GLY A 13 -14.37 -1.73 28.08
N ILE A 14 -15.04 -2.85 27.80
CA ILE A 14 -14.41 -4.06 27.23
C ILE A 14 -14.85 -4.20 25.78
N GLY A 15 -13.88 -4.11 24.85
CA GLY A 15 -14.08 -4.41 23.44
C GLY A 15 -13.93 -3.17 22.53
N GLY A 16 -12.93 -3.20 21.66
CA GLY A 16 -12.66 -2.16 20.67
C GLY A 16 -11.17 -2.08 20.31
N PHE A 17 -10.85 -1.50 19.15
CA PHE A 17 -9.47 -1.16 18.82
C PHE A 17 -8.94 -0.08 19.78
N LEU A 18 -7.64 -0.09 20.04
CA LEU A 18 -7.00 0.96 20.84
C LEU A 18 -7.21 2.31 20.12
N PRO A 19 -7.71 3.36 20.79
CA PRO A 19 -7.93 4.66 20.16
C PRO A 19 -6.65 5.20 19.49
N ALA A 20 -6.81 5.86 18.34
CA ALA A 20 -5.70 6.39 17.55
C ALA A 20 -4.71 7.22 18.39
N VAL A 21 -5.17 8.06 19.31
CA VAL A 21 -4.31 8.88 20.18
C VAL A 21 -3.43 8.03 21.10
N LYS A 22 -3.98 6.93 21.66
CA LYS A 22 -3.17 5.98 22.45
C LYS A 22 -2.15 5.27 21.56
N GLN A 23 -2.50 4.96 20.31
CA GLN A 23 -1.57 4.37 19.36
C GLN A 23 -0.43 5.33 19.00
N ILE A 24 -0.70 6.61 18.72
CA ILE A 24 0.35 7.64 18.51
C ILE A 24 1.28 7.68 19.72
N ALA A 25 0.73 7.71 20.93
CA ALA A 25 1.50 7.78 22.17
C ALA A 25 2.39 6.53 22.37
N ASN A 26 1.87 5.34 22.07
CA ASN A 26 2.65 4.11 22.08
C ASN A 26 3.81 4.18 21.07
N VAL A 27 3.56 4.67 19.87
CA VAL A 27 4.59 4.84 18.83
C VAL A 27 5.66 5.83 19.28
N ALA A 28 5.27 6.92 19.95
CA ALA A 28 6.20 7.89 20.53
C ALA A 28 7.13 7.30 21.61
N SER A 29 6.76 6.15 22.19
CA SER A 29 7.59 5.44 23.18
C SER A 29 8.54 4.41 22.57
N LEU A 30 8.52 4.20 21.25
CA LEU A 30 9.35 3.20 20.60
C LEU A 30 10.83 3.64 20.56
N PRO A 31 11.78 2.71 20.76
CA PRO A 31 13.20 3.04 20.79
C PRO A 31 13.69 3.50 19.41
N GLY A 32 14.60 4.47 19.41
CA GLY A 32 15.17 5.06 18.20
C GLY A 32 14.23 5.95 17.39
N ILE A 33 13.05 6.32 17.91
CA ILE A 33 12.18 7.29 17.25
C ILE A 33 12.87 8.66 17.18
N VAL A 34 12.77 9.31 16.01
CA VAL A 34 13.33 10.63 15.76
C VAL A 34 12.23 11.67 15.93
N GLY A 35 12.41 12.57 16.89
CA GLY A 35 11.49 13.69 17.12
C GLY A 35 10.16 13.23 17.73
N HIS A 36 9.11 13.14 16.90
CA HIS A 36 7.73 12.94 17.35
C HIS A 36 7.02 11.85 16.54
N SER A 37 6.04 11.20 17.16
CA SER A 37 5.01 10.44 16.46
C SER A 37 3.92 11.41 16.00
N ILE A 38 3.67 11.48 14.69
CA ILE A 38 2.79 12.48 14.07
C ILE A 38 1.52 11.80 13.59
N GLY A 39 0.36 12.36 13.95
CA GLY A 39 -0.93 12.00 13.37
C GLY A 39 -1.34 12.96 12.26
N LEU A 40 -1.67 12.44 11.08
CA LEU A 40 -2.25 13.21 9.98
C LEU A 40 -3.74 13.50 10.23
N PRO A 41 -4.37 14.46 9.52
CA PRO A 41 -5.75 14.87 9.79
C PRO A 41 -6.82 13.78 9.65
N ASP A 42 -6.53 12.72 8.89
CA ASP A 42 -7.39 11.56 8.64
C ASP A 42 -7.13 10.38 9.61
N ILE A 43 -6.34 10.61 10.67
CA ILE A 43 -5.89 9.55 11.55
C ILE A 43 -7.02 8.84 12.28
N HIS A 44 -6.97 7.52 12.28
CA HIS A 44 -7.91 6.65 12.99
C HIS A 44 -7.25 5.33 13.42
N SER A 45 -7.95 4.57 14.27
CA SER A 45 -7.40 3.37 14.90
C SER A 45 -6.94 2.33 13.88
N GLY A 46 -5.70 1.86 14.03
CA GLY A 46 -5.05 0.85 13.19
C GLY A 46 -4.55 -0.36 13.97
N TYR A 47 -3.50 -1.02 13.47
CA TYR A 47 -2.89 -2.20 14.08
C TYR A 47 -1.50 -1.87 14.65
N GLY A 48 -1.44 -1.58 15.95
CA GLY A 48 -0.22 -1.13 16.62
C GLY A 48 0.04 0.36 16.38
N PHE A 49 0.28 0.73 15.12
CA PHE A 49 0.26 2.12 14.66
C PHE A 49 -1.17 2.48 14.20
N ALA A 50 -1.53 3.75 14.32
CA ALA A 50 -2.76 4.27 13.74
C ALA A 50 -2.61 4.47 12.23
N ILE A 51 -3.71 4.34 11.47
CA ILE A 51 -3.71 4.71 10.05
C ILE A 51 -3.59 6.24 9.99
N GLY A 52 -2.70 6.76 9.14
CA GLY A 52 -2.35 8.18 9.13
C GLY A 52 -1.31 8.57 10.18
N ASN A 53 -0.66 7.62 10.86
CA ASN A 53 0.46 7.89 11.76
C ASN A 53 1.80 7.82 11.02
N MET A 54 2.62 8.85 11.16
CA MET A 54 3.99 8.91 10.68
C MET A 54 4.97 8.90 11.85
N ALA A 55 6.01 8.08 11.75
CA ALA A 55 7.14 8.07 12.66
C ALA A 55 8.43 7.77 11.91
N ALA A 56 9.51 8.47 12.22
CA ALA A 56 10.83 8.24 11.68
C ALA A 56 11.71 7.56 12.71
N PHE A 57 12.58 6.66 12.28
CA PHE A 57 13.53 5.95 13.13
C PHE A 57 14.93 6.06 12.52
N ASP A 58 15.94 6.34 13.34
CA ASP A 58 17.32 6.52 12.87
C ASP A 58 17.96 5.17 12.55
N THR A 59 18.36 4.95 11.30
CA THR A 59 18.99 3.70 10.87
C THR A 59 20.41 3.51 11.41
N ALA A 60 21.06 4.58 11.90
CA ALA A 60 22.35 4.49 12.58
C ALA A 60 22.23 4.06 14.05
N ASP A 61 21.05 4.24 14.67
CA ASP A 61 20.78 3.82 16.03
C ASP A 61 20.49 2.30 16.08
N ARG A 62 21.31 1.55 16.81
CA ARG A 62 21.13 0.10 17.00
C ARG A 62 19.86 -0.26 17.78
N SER A 63 19.30 0.68 18.53
CA SER A 63 18.04 0.51 19.27
C SER A 63 16.80 0.79 18.42
N ALA A 64 16.96 1.41 17.24
CA ALA A 64 15.86 1.67 16.31
C ALA A 64 15.24 0.38 15.79
N ILE A 65 13.94 0.48 15.49
CA ILE A 65 13.11 -0.65 15.09
C ILE A 65 12.48 -0.42 13.72
N VAL A 66 12.13 -1.53 13.07
CA VAL A 66 11.20 -1.54 11.94
C VAL A 66 9.98 -2.35 12.37
N SER A 67 8.79 -1.75 12.30
CA SER A 67 7.54 -2.40 12.68
C SER A 67 6.66 -2.61 11.45
N PRO A 68 6.30 -3.86 11.08
CA PRO A 68 5.32 -4.11 10.03
C PRO A 68 3.97 -3.42 10.27
N GLY A 69 3.58 -3.24 11.54
CA GLY A 69 2.35 -2.52 11.90
C GLY A 69 2.38 -1.03 11.55
N GLY A 70 3.57 -0.43 11.45
CA GLY A 70 3.76 0.96 11.01
C GLY A 70 3.76 1.14 9.49
N VAL A 71 3.90 0.06 8.73
CA VAL A 71 3.76 0.06 7.26
C VAL A 71 2.32 -0.28 6.86
N GLY A 72 1.71 -1.27 7.52
CA GLY A 72 0.39 -1.78 7.21
C GLY A 72 0.42 -3.16 6.54
N PHE A 73 -0.75 -3.80 6.49
CA PHE A 73 -0.89 -5.15 5.91
C PHE A 73 -0.82 -5.14 4.38
N ASP A 74 -1.35 -4.09 3.76
CA ASP A 74 -1.33 -3.88 2.31
C ASP A 74 -0.13 -3.00 1.96
N ILE A 75 1.04 -3.64 1.88
CA ILE A 75 2.32 -2.98 1.67
C ILE A 75 2.31 -2.34 0.28
N ASN A 76 2.68 -1.05 0.22
CA ASN A 76 2.65 -0.24 -1.01
C ASN A 76 1.23 -0.07 -1.60
N CYS A 77 0.19 -0.11 -0.77
CA CYS A 77 -1.11 0.45 -1.16
C CYS A 77 -0.91 1.91 -1.56
N GLY A 78 -1.31 2.26 -2.78
CA GLY A 78 -0.93 3.53 -3.37
C GLY A 78 -1.84 3.93 -4.51
N VAL A 79 -1.57 5.11 -5.05
CA VAL A 79 -2.38 5.72 -6.11
C VAL A 79 -1.48 6.00 -7.31
N ARG A 80 -1.97 5.67 -8.50
CA ARG A 80 -1.38 6.10 -9.77
C ARG A 80 -2.36 7.00 -10.50
N LEU A 81 -1.86 8.14 -11.00
CA LEU A 81 -2.62 9.06 -11.82
C LEU A 81 -2.10 9.03 -13.26
N ILE A 82 -2.98 8.73 -14.22
CA ILE A 82 -2.67 8.79 -15.65
C ILE A 82 -3.35 10.03 -16.22
N ARG A 83 -2.57 10.88 -16.91
CA ARG A 83 -3.08 12.07 -17.60
C ARG A 83 -3.36 11.75 -19.06
N THR A 84 -4.40 12.36 -19.61
CA THR A 84 -4.69 12.34 -21.04
C THR A 84 -4.71 13.77 -21.58
N ASN A 85 -4.75 13.91 -22.89
CA ASN A 85 -4.98 15.20 -23.54
C ASN A 85 -6.48 15.50 -23.75
N LEU A 86 -7.37 14.68 -23.19
CA LEU A 86 -8.82 14.87 -23.26
C LEU A 86 -9.28 15.85 -22.19
N SER A 87 -10.35 16.57 -22.51
CA SER A 87 -11.07 17.42 -21.59
C SER A 87 -12.40 16.77 -21.18
N GLU A 88 -13.06 17.32 -20.16
CA GLU A 88 -14.34 16.79 -19.68
C GLU A 88 -15.40 16.67 -20.80
N LYS A 89 -15.49 17.66 -21.68
CA LYS A 89 -16.44 17.66 -22.82
C LYS A 89 -16.22 16.50 -23.80
N ASP A 90 -15.00 15.97 -23.89
CA ASP A 90 -14.67 14.85 -24.78
C ASP A 90 -15.10 13.52 -24.15
N VAL A 91 -15.10 13.45 -22.81
CA VAL A 91 -15.42 12.24 -22.05
C VAL A 91 -16.90 12.15 -21.69
N GLN A 92 -17.56 13.27 -21.37
CA GLN A 92 -18.97 13.30 -20.94
C GLN A 92 -19.92 12.50 -21.86
N PRO A 93 -19.82 12.58 -23.21
CA PRO A 93 -20.70 11.82 -24.10
C PRO A 93 -20.50 10.30 -24.06
N VAL A 94 -19.31 9.83 -23.66
CA VAL A 94 -18.91 8.42 -23.70
C VAL A 94 -18.61 7.84 -22.31
N LYS A 95 -18.85 8.59 -21.23
CA LYS A 95 -18.41 8.25 -19.87
C LYS A 95 -18.87 6.86 -19.40
N GLU A 96 -20.09 6.46 -19.75
CA GLU A 96 -20.63 5.15 -19.37
C GLU A 96 -19.96 4.02 -20.16
N GLN A 97 -19.75 4.21 -21.45
CA GLN A 97 -19.04 3.25 -22.30
C GLN A 97 -17.58 3.12 -21.88
N LEU A 98 -16.92 4.24 -21.54
CA LEU A 98 -15.57 4.24 -21.03
C LEU A 98 -15.47 3.52 -19.68
N ALA A 99 -16.38 3.80 -18.74
CA ALA A 99 -16.42 3.12 -17.45
C ALA A 99 -16.66 1.61 -17.60
N GLN A 100 -17.57 1.21 -18.49
CA GLN A 100 -17.81 -0.20 -18.79
C GLN A 100 -16.60 -0.86 -19.42
N ALA A 101 -15.96 -0.21 -20.40
CA ALA A 101 -14.75 -0.74 -21.03
C ALA A 101 -13.60 -0.90 -20.02
N LEU A 102 -13.42 0.05 -19.10
CA LEU A 102 -12.44 -0.07 -18.01
C LEU A 102 -12.79 -1.25 -17.10
N PHE A 103 -14.06 -1.43 -16.73
CA PHE A 103 -14.50 -2.56 -15.90
C PHE A 103 -14.29 -3.91 -16.60
N ASP A 104 -14.55 -3.99 -17.89
CA ASP A 104 -14.37 -5.21 -18.68
C ASP A 104 -12.89 -5.60 -18.84
N HIS A 105 -12.00 -4.60 -18.90
CA HIS A 105 -10.56 -4.80 -19.10
C HIS A 105 -9.72 -4.84 -17.82
N ILE A 106 -10.22 -4.32 -16.69
CA ILE A 106 -9.51 -4.30 -15.40
C ILE A 106 -10.22 -5.27 -14.45
N PRO A 107 -9.65 -6.48 -14.21
CA PRO A 107 -10.26 -7.43 -13.30
C PRO A 107 -10.36 -6.84 -11.88
N VAL A 108 -11.54 -6.92 -11.27
CA VAL A 108 -11.79 -6.49 -9.89
C VAL A 108 -12.55 -7.58 -9.11
N GLY A 109 -12.66 -7.43 -7.80
CA GLY A 109 -13.50 -8.27 -6.93
C GLY A 109 -12.85 -9.56 -6.41
N VAL A 110 -13.32 -10.11 -5.29
CA VAL A 110 -12.74 -11.32 -4.67
C VAL A 110 -12.84 -12.52 -5.61
N GLY A 111 -11.73 -13.25 -5.82
CA GLY A 111 -11.69 -14.48 -6.62
C GLY A 111 -11.37 -14.30 -8.11
N SER A 112 -11.41 -13.06 -8.65
CA SER A 112 -10.91 -12.79 -10.01
C SER A 112 -9.38 -12.86 -10.07
N LYS A 113 -8.86 -13.25 -11.25
CA LYS A 113 -7.43 -13.39 -11.53
C LYS A 113 -6.94 -12.27 -12.45
N GLY A 114 -5.64 -12.01 -12.38
CA GLY A 114 -4.92 -11.18 -13.34
C GLY A 114 -5.09 -11.63 -14.78
N ILE A 115 -4.99 -10.68 -15.70
CA ILE A 115 -4.98 -10.93 -17.15
C ILE A 115 -3.57 -11.17 -17.69
N ILE A 116 -2.53 -10.72 -16.98
CA ILE A 116 -1.14 -10.95 -17.37
C ILE A 116 -0.78 -12.42 -17.09
N PRO A 117 -0.44 -13.23 -18.12
CA PRO A 117 0.01 -14.59 -17.92
C PRO A 117 1.34 -14.57 -17.16
N MET A 118 1.40 -15.21 -16.00
CA MET A 118 2.57 -15.18 -15.13
C MET A 118 2.81 -16.55 -14.49
N GLY A 119 4.02 -17.09 -14.67
CA GLY A 119 4.52 -18.25 -13.95
C GLY A 119 5.16 -17.89 -12.61
N ALA A 120 5.57 -18.90 -11.85
CA ALA A 120 6.26 -18.68 -10.58
C ALA A 120 7.57 -17.88 -10.74
N ASN A 121 8.34 -18.18 -11.79
CA ASN A 121 9.59 -17.48 -12.09
C ASN A 121 9.36 -16.01 -12.48
N ASP A 122 8.36 -15.75 -13.32
CA ASP A 122 8.00 -14.40 -13.73
C ASP A 122 7.57 -13.55 -12.54
N PHE A 123 6.84 -14.15 -11.61
CA PHE A 123 6.43 -13.48 -10.37
C PHE A 123 7.60 -13.17 -9.45
N GLU A 124 8.58 -14.07 -9.32
CA GLU A 124 9.80 -13.77 -8.55
C GLU A 124 10.59 -12.61 -9.16
N GLN A 125 10.72 -12.59 -10.49
CA GLN A 125 11.35 -11.48 -11.20
C GLN A 125 10.53 -10.19 -11.04
N CYS A 126 9.20 -10.26 -11.09
CA CYS A 126 8.33 -9.11 -10.85
C CYS A 126 8.51 -8.53 -9.43
N LEU A 127 8.68 -9.38 -8.41
CA LEU A 127 8.93 -8.95 -7.04
C LEU A 127 10.28 -8.23 -6.87
N GLU A 128 11.31 -8.64 -7.61
CA GLU A 128 12.66 -8.07 -7.54
C GLU A 128 12.84 -6.82 -8.43
N MET A 129 12.23 -6.84 -9.61
CA MET A 129 12.43 -5.83 -10.65
C MET A 129 11.35 -4.76 -10.68
N GLY A 130 10.17 -4.98 -10.07
CA GLY A 130 9.08 -4.02 -10.09
C GLY A 130 8.71 -3.58 -11.51
N MET A 131 8.69 -2.28 -11.78
CA MET A 131 8.41 -1.73 -13.11
C MET A 131 9.43 -2.09 -14.20
N ASP A 132 10.67 -2.43 -13.84
CA ASP A 132 11.64 -2.89 -14.86
C ASP A 132 11.17 -4.21 -15.50
N TRP A 133 10.44 -5.04 -14.74
CA TRP A 133 9.83 -6.26 -15.28
C TRP A 133 8.73 -5.92 -16.28
N THR A 134 7.81 -5.01 -15.92
CA THR A 134 6.72 -4.62 -16.82
C THR A 134 7.22 -3.98 -18.11
N LEU A 135 8.30 -3.20 -18.04
CA LEU A 135 8.95 -2.62 -19.21
C LEU A 135 9.54 -3.71 -20.12
N ARG A 136 10.25 -4.69 -19.54
CA ARG A 136 10.86 -5.79 -20.29
C ARG A 136 9.83 -6.67 -21.01
N GLU A 137 8.70 -6.94 -20.35
CA GLU A 137 7.61 -7.74 -20.92
C GLU A 137 6.66 -6.95 -21.84
N GLY A 138 6.87 -5.63 -21.98
CA GLY A 138 6.11 -4.77 -22.90
C GLY A 138 4.75 -4.26 -22.38
N TYR A 139 4.55 -4.25 -21.06
CA TYR A 139 3.32 -3.74 -20.41
C TYR A 139 3.38 -2.26 -20.04
N SER A 140 4.56 -1.63 -20.14
CA SER A 140 4.76 -0.21 -19.82
C SER A 140 5.77 0.43 -20.77
N TRP A 141 5.76 1.75 -20.85
CA TRP A 141 6.75 2.52 -21.59
C TRP A 141 7.97 2.85 -20.72
N ALA A 142 9.07 3.25 -21.36
CA ALA A 142 10.31 3.55 -20.67
C ALA A 142 10.16 4.75 -19.71
N GLU A 143 9.31 5.70 -20.10
CA GLU A 143 9.02 6.94 -19.38
C GLU A 143 8.12 6.72 -18.16
N ASP A 144 7.36 5.63 -18.10
CA ASP A 144 6.41 5.38 -17.00
C ASP A 144 7.13 5.25 -15.65
N LYS A 145 8.34 4.66 -15.65
CA LYS A 145 9.14 4.51 -14.44
C LYS A 145 9.59 5.85 -13.87
N GLU A 146 9.85 6.85 -14.72
CA GLU A 146 10.29 8.19 -14.30
C GLU A 146 9.19 8.94 -13.54
N HIS A 147 7.94 8.48 -13.68
CA HIS A 147 6.76 9.05 -13.04
C HIS A 147 6.26 8.19 -11.86
N CYS A 148 7.11 7.30 -11.36
CA CYS A 148 6.83 6.47 -10.19
C CYS A 148 7.79 6.80 -9.05
N GLU A 149 7.27 6.79 -7.83
CA GLU A 149 8.10 6.77 -6.62
C GLU A 149 9.09 5.60 -6.69
N GLU A 150 10.34 5.83 -6.27
CA GLU A 150 11.44 4.87 -6.36
C GLU A 150 11.64 4.28 -7.77
N TYR A 151 11.28 5.02 -8.83
CA TYR A 151 11.25 4.50 -10.20
C TYR A 151 10.44 3.20 -10.38
N GLY A 152 9.48 2.94 -9.48
CA GLY A 152 8.69 1.73 -9.46
C GLY A 152 9.46 0.47 -9.03
N ARG A 153 10.62 0.61 -8.36
CA ARG A 153 11.45 -0.52 -7.90
C ARG A 153 12.31 -0.17 -6.68
N MET A 154 12.17 -0.95 -5.62
CA MET A 154 13.13 -0.93 -4.50
C MET A 154 14.29 -1.91 -4.76
N LEU A 155 15.53 -1.41 -4.80
CA LEU A 155 16.72 -2.21 -5.16
C LEU A 155 17.07 -3.32 -4.16
N GLN A 156 16.60 -3.20 -2.92
CA GLN A 156 16.86 -4.16 -1.85
C GLN A 156 15.81 -5.28 -1.78
N ALA A 157 14.86 -5.33 -2.72
CA ALA A 157 13.85 -6.37 -2.77
C ALA A 157 14.49 -7.76 -2.97
N ASP A 158 14.16 -8.70 -2.08
CA ASP A 158 14.67 -10.07 -2.11
C ASP A 158 13.48 -11.06 -2.09
N PRO A 159 13.12 -11.66 -3.24
CA PRO A 159 12.02 -12.62 -3.33
C PRO A 159 12.19 -13.85 -2.42
N THR A 160 13.40 -14.17 -1.95
CA THR A 160 13.64 -15.29 -1.03
C THR A 160 13.12 -15.02 0.37
N LYS A 161 12.91 -13.75 0.75
CA LYS A 161 12.30 -13.35 2.03
C LYS A 161 10.77 -13.44 2.01
N VAL A 162 10.17 -13.60 0.83
CA VAL A 162 8.71 -13.72 0.68
C VAL A 162 8.29 -15.18 0.84
N SER A 163 7.43 -15.45 1.83
CA SER A 163 6.97 -16.81 2.12
C SER A 163 6.23 -17.44 0.93
N ALA A 164 6.33 -18.76 0.79
CA ALA A 164 5.60 -19.52 -0.24
C ALA A 164 4.07 -19.29 -0.16
N ARG A 165 3.53 -19.09 1.04
CA ARG A 165 2.11 -18.76 1.24
C ARG A 165 1.75 -17.40 0.64
N ALA A 166 2.58 -16.38 0.85
CA ALA A 166 2.37 -15.05 0.28
C ALA A 166 2.49 -15.11 -1.25
N LYS A 167 3.50 -15.80 -1.79
CA LYS A 167 3.65 -15.99 -3.24
C LYS A 167 2.45 -16.70 -3.86
N LYS A 168 1.98 -17.79 -3.26
CA LYS A 168 0.79 -18.53 -3.71
C LYS A 168 -0.48 -17.66 -3.70
N ARG A 169 -0.60 -16.73 -2.75
CA ARG A 169 -1.71 -15.77 -2.68
C ARG A 169 -1.59 -14.69 -3.75
N GLY A 170 -0.40 -14.12 -3.93
CA GLY A 170 -0.16 -12.96 -4.81
C GLY A 170 -0.09 -13.29 -6.29
N LEU A 171 0.52 -14.43 -6.67
CA LEU A 171 0.69 -14.84 -8.07
C LEU A 171 -0.59 -14.73 -8.92
N PRO A 172 -1.77 -15.27 -8.51
CA PRO A 172 -2.97 -15.15 -9.33
C PRO A 172 -3.60 -13.74 -9.33
N GLN A 173 -3.11 -12.81 -8.52
CA GLN A 173 -3.70 -11.49 -8.29
C GLN A 173 -2.93 -10.34 -8.96
N VAL A 174 -1.77 -10.60 -9.57
CA VAL A 174 -1.03 -9.56 -10.30
C VAL A 174 -1.89 -8.98 -11.42
N SER A 175 -1.74 -7.68 -11.73
CA SER A 175 -2.50 -6.98 -12.78
C SER A 175 -4.02 -6.89 -12.55
N LYS A 176 -4.44 -6.95 -11.29
CA LYS A 176 -5.83 -6.83 -10.86
C LYS A 176 -6.05 -5.47 -10.19
N GLY A 177 -7.20 -4.85 -10.42
CA GLY A 177 -7.62 -3.66 -9.68
C GLY A 177 -7.98 -3.97 -8.23
N TYR A 178 -7.84 -2.97 -7.36
CA TYR A 178 -8.38 -3.04 -6.00
C TYR A 178 -9.92 -3.09 -6.05
N SER A 179 -10.51 -3.92 -5.19
CA SER A 179 -11.95 -3.98 -4.97
C SER A 179 -12.33 -3.35 -3.65
#